data_AF-A0A5C6XEP5-F1
#
_entry.id   AF-A0A5C6XEP5-F1
#
_cell.length_a   1.000
_cell.length_b   1.000
_cell.length_c   1.000
_cell.angle_alpha   90.00
_cell.angle_beta   90.00
_cell.angle_gamma   90.00
#
_symmetry.space_group_name_H-M   'P 1'
#
loop_
_entity.id
_entity.type
_entity.pdbx_description
1 polymer ?
#
loop_
_entity_poly.entity_id
_entity_poly.type
_entity_poly.pdbx_seq_one_letter_code
_entity_poly.pdbx_strand_id
1 'polypeptide(L)'
;MRKLSVLAMFMFVLLAMSSQAAAEEGIAAMLGEIEWGDSRDEVVEKLREQMIQKVRDDESLRGDRVAMQRARQRALDRARGVEDSHTQLRGSRTGYEVSIISGEFKKDNNEELLRVRDEVAQRYYLFVDGKLYRVVVAYNSDYVENVGFETFLAQASRRYGRPISSDYGEVFGEEVLVRATWEDRDSELRVEDKREFFGTFAMIFSDRSMLSELRAANRLATGDQAQQAEVSDRVRALQRSEAVDRHAGAVDSLLGGDTTVDLSAGRPDYSEEEAAAAEAQARAEAEARAEREREEEKKKKKKKKRRQERNDFSDLEAGGGDDLIIY
;
A
#
# COMPACT_ATOMS: atom_id res chain seq x y z
N MET A 1 36.75 1.90 -65.47
CA MET A 1 36.80 3.11 -64.62
C MET A 1 35.43 3.25 -63.95
N ARG A 2 35.26 2.95 -62.65
CA ARG A 2 35.10 3.93 -61.53
C ARG A 2 33.93 4.91 -61.83
N LYS A 3 32.81 5.02 -61.11
CA LYS A 3 32.52 5.08 -59.64
C LYS A 3 31.01 4.79 -59.43
N LEU A 4 30.59 3.98 -58.45
CA LEU A 4 30.30 4.27 -57.02
C LEU A 4 29.08 5.17 -56.73
N SER A 5 28.09 4.54 -56.09
CA SER A 5 27.25 5.01 -54.96
C SER A 5 26.40 6.28 -55.08
N VAL A 6 25.07 6.10 -55.11
CA VAL A 6 24.14 6.78 -54.17
C VAL A 6 23.00 5.80 -53.85
N LEU A 7 23.24 4.94 -52.86
CA LEU A 7 22.24 4.19 -52.11
C LEU A 7 22.18 4.85 -50.73
N ALA A 8 20.99 4.84 -50.10
CA ALA A 8 20.68 5.29 -48.74
C ALA A 8 20.19 6.74 -48.60
N MET A 9 18.88 6.92 -48.72
CA MET A 9 18.10 7.72 -47.79
C MET A 9 16.63 7.37 -47.95
N PHE A 10 15.87 7.36 -46.86
CA PHE A 10 14.42 7.04 -46.75
C PHE A 10 14.03 5.56 -46.57
N MET A 11 14.46 4.99 -45.45
CA MET A 11 13.67 3.94 -44.80
C MET A 11 13.95 3.95 -43.29
N PHE A 12 13.45 4.95 -42.56
CA PHE A 12 13.49 4.94 -41.09
C PHE A 12 12.49 5.91 -40.44
N VAL A 13 11.19 5.77 -40.69
CA VAL A 13 10.13 6.29 -39.80
C VAL A 13 8.91 5.38 -39.93
N LEU A 14 8.88 4.26 -39.19
CA LEU A 14 7.65 3.49 -38.92
C LEU A 14 7.94 2.41 -37.85
N LEU A 15 8.53 2.84 -36.73
CA LEU A 15 8.73 1.97 -35.56
C LEU A 15 8.65 2.81 -34.27
N ALA A 16 7.56 3.57 -34.13
CA ALA A 16 7.26 4.33 -32.93
C ALA A 16 5.74 4.41 -32.64
N MET A 17 4.97 3.40 -33.07
CA MET A 17 3.52 3.32 -32.79
C MET A 17 3.08 2.07 -32.03
N SER A 18 4.01 1.20 -31.64
CA SER A 18 3.67 -0.03 -30.89
C SER A 18 3.60 0.16 -29.37
N SER A 19 4.08 1.29 -28.81
CA SER A 19 4.04 1.51 -27.35
C SER A 19 2.85 2.34 -26.88
N GLN A 20 2.02 2.86 -27.79
CA GLN A 20 0.86 3.67 -27.45
C GLN A 20 -0.44 2.85 -27.36
N ALA A 21 -0.51 1.70 -28.02
CA ALA A 21 -1.70 0.84 -28.00
C ALA A 21 -1.94 0.16 -26.64
N ALA A 22 -0.90 -0.08 -25.83
CA ALA A 22 -1.07 -0.63 -24.49
C ALA A 22 -1.56 0.41 -23.46
N ALA A 23 -1.40 1.70 -23.76
CA ALA A 23 -1.83 2.80 -22.88
C ALA A 23 -3.29 3.23 -23.09
N GLU A 24 -4.01 2.67 -24.08
CA GLU A 24 -5.41 3.04 -24.37
C GLU A 24 -6.46 2.22 -23.62
N GLU A 25 -6.14 1.01 -23.18
CA GLU A 25 -6.99 0.26 -22.26
C GLU A 25 -6.78 0.85 -20.86
N GLY A 26 -7.60 1.83 -20.48
CA GLY A 26 -7.52 2.53 -19.19
C GLY A 26 -7.50 1.59 -17.98
N ILE A 27 -7.26 2.13 -16.79
CA ILE A 27 -7.07 1.35 -15.55
C ILE A 27 -8.24 0.38 -15.29
N ALA A 28 -9.47 0.79 -15.62
CA ALA A 28 -10.66 -0.05 -15.49
C ALA A 28 -10.67 -1.30 -16.39
N ALA A 29 -9.83 -1.37 -17.43
CA ALA A 29 -9.78 -2.51 -18.33
C ALA A 29 -9.42 -3.82 -17.62
N MET A 30 -8.75 -3.75 -16.45
CA MET A 30 -8.49 -4.92 -15.60
C MET A 30 -9.77 -5.66 -15.19
N LEU A 31 -10.90 -4.95 -15.11
CA LEU A 31 -12.20 -5.47 -14.66
C LEU A 31 -12.86 -6.35 -15.72
N GLY A 32 -12.39 -6.29 -16.96
CA GLY A 32 -13.01 -6.95 -18.10
C GLY A 32 -14.42 -6.41 -18.31
N GLU A 33 -15.41 -7.27 -18.08
CA GLU A 33 -16.84 -6.94 -18.24
C GLU A 33 -17.47 -6.27 -17.01
N ILE A 34 -16.77 -6.29 -15.87
CA ILE A 34 -17.22 -5.64 -14.64
C ILE A 34 -17.02 -4.14 -14.76
N GLU A 35 -18.00 -3.36 -14.27
CA GLU A 35 -17.96 -1.91 -14.30
C GLU A 35 -18.00 -1.34 -12.89
N TRP A 36 -17.43 -0.15 -12.72
CA TRP A 36 -17.59 0.60 -11.48
C TRP A 36 -19.07 0.90 -11.25
N GLY A 37 -19.52 0.74 -10.00
CA GLY A 37 -20.91 0.92 -9.63
C GLY A 37 -21.77 -0.33 -9.76
N ASP A 38 -21.29 -1.42 -10.38
CA ASP A 38 -22.00 -2.70 -10.41
C ASP A 38 -22.37 -3.14 -8.99
N SER A 39 -23.56 -3.69 -8.84
CA SER A 39 -23.98 -4.33 -7.60
C SER A 39 -23.22 -5.64 -7.38
N ARG A 40 -23.22 -6.12 -6.14
CA ARG A 40 -22.64 -7.42 -5.78
C ARG A 40 -23.13 -8.54 -6.69
N ASP A 41 -24.43 -8.59 -6.94
CA ASP A 41 -25.04 -9.68 -7.73
C ASP A 41 -24.63 -9.60 -9.20
N GLU A 42 -24.53 -8.39 -9.76
CA GLU A 42 -24.00 -8.15 -11.11
C GLU A 42 -22.53 -8.58 -11.23
N VAL A 43 -21.70 -8.24 -10.23
CA VAL A 43 -20.29 -8.68 -10.19
C VAL A 43 -20.20 -10.21 -10.15
N VAL A 44 -21.02 -10.89 -9.34
CA VAL A 44 -21.02 -12.35 -9.25
C VAL A 44 -21.41 -12.99 -10.59
N GLU A 45 -22.45 -12.48 -11.25
CA GLU A 45 -22.88 -13.02 -12.54
C GLU A 45 -21.82 -12.78 -13.63
N LYS A 46 -21.25 -11.58 -13.73
CA LYS A 46 -20.17 -11.28 -14.68
C LYS A 46 -18.94 -12.14 -14.43
N LEU A 47 -18.55 -12.36 -13.16
CA LEU A 47 -17.47 -13.29 -12.82
C LEU A 47 -17.80 -14.74 -13.23
N ARG A 48 -19.04 -15.19 -13.03
CA ARG A 48 -19.48 -16.51 -13.47
C ARG A 48 -19.36 -16.64 -14.98
N GLU A 49 -19.81 -15.65 -15.73
CA GLU A 49 -19.73 -15.61 -17.19
C GLU A 49 -18.28 -15.68 -17.67
N GLN A 50 -17.39 -14.85 -17.11
CA GLN A 50 -15.95 -14.88 -17.40
C GLN A 50 -15.33 -16.26 -17.13
N MET A 51 -15.67 -16.90 -16.00
CA MET A 51 -15.15 -18.23 -15.66
C MET A 51 -15.65 -19.31 -16.64
N ILE A 52 -16.91 -19.24 -17.06
CA ILE A 52 -17.47 -20.16 -18.07
C ILE A 52 -16.85 -19.90 -19.44
N GLN A 53 -16.66 -18.64 -19.80
CA GLN A 53 -16.09 -18.24 -21.08
C GLN A 53 -14.64 -18.73 -21.20
N LYS A 54 -13.84 -18.60 -20.13
CA LYS A 54 -12.50 -19.20 -20.07
C LYS A 54 -12.48 -20.71 -20.33
N VAL A 55 -13.47 -21.45 -19.82
CA VAL A 55 -13.60 -22.89 -20.10
C VAL A 55 -13.99 -23.19 -21.55
N ARG A 56 -14.81 -22.32 -22.17
CA ARG A 56 -15.22 -22.47 -23.57
C ARG A 56 -14.07 -22.17 -24.53
N ASP A 57 -13.23 -21.21 -24.19
CA ASP A 57 -12.12 -20.76 -25.01
C ASP A 57 -10.87 -21.64 -24.86
N ASP A 58 -10.84 -22.50 -23.85
CA ASP A 58 -9.76 -23.48 -23.64
C ASP A 58 -9.75 -24.53 -24.76
N GLU A 59 -8.81 -24.36 -25.70
CA GLU A 59 -8.65 -25.24 -26.86
C GLU A 59 -8.34 -26.68 -26.46
N SER A 60 -7.70 -26.91 -25.31
CA SER A 60 -7.35 -28.24 -24.82
C SER A 60 -8.58 -29.09 -24.47
N LEU A 61 -9.72 -28.44 -24.20
CA LEU A 61 -10.97 -29.10 -23.80
C LEU A 61 -11.92 -29.36 -24.98
N ARG A 62 -11.68 -28.76 -26.16
CA ARG A 62 -12.63 -28.81 -27.31
C ARG A 62 -12.95 -30.22 -27.81
N GLY A 63 -12.01 -31.16 -27.66
CA GLY A 63 -12.17 -32.56 -28.10
C GLY A 63 -12.73 -33.53 -27.05
N ASP A 64 -12.79 -33.12 -25.77
CA ASP A 64 -13.19 -34.00 -24.66
C ASP A 64 -14.42 -33.46 -23.94
N ARG A 65 -15.58 -34.04 -24.27
CA ARG A 65 -16.88 -33.66 -23.68
C ARG A 65 -16.92 -33.87 -22.17
N VAL A 66 -16.22 -34.88 -21.65
CA VAL A 66 -16.23 -35.18 -20.20
C VAL A 66 -15.34 -34.19 -19.47
N ALA A 67 -14.15 -33.90 -20.00
CA ALA A 67 -13.26 -32.88 -19.44
C ALA A 67 -13.92 -31.49 -19.47
N MET A 68 -14.57 -31.12 -20.58
CA MET A 68 -15.33 -29.87 -20.70
C MET A 68 -16.46 -29.76 -19.66
N GLN A 69 -17.26 -30.81 -19.49
CA GLN A 69 -18.34 -30.81 -18.49
C GLN A 69 -17.79 -30.68 -17.07
N ARG A 70 -16.69 -31.37 -16.74
CA ARG A 70 -16.02 -31.25 -15.43
C ARG A 70 -15.45 -29.85 -15.21
N ALA A 71 -14.82 -29.26 -16.22
CA ALA A 71 -14.27 -27.90 -16.15
C ALA A 71 -15.38 -26.86 -15.96
N ARG A 72 -16.50 -27.01 -16.68
CA ARG A 72 -17.68 -26.16 -16.50
C ARG A 72 -18.27 -26.28 -15.09
N GLN A 73 -18.39 -27.49 -14.56
CA GLN A 73 -18.87 -27.68 -13.18
C GLN A 73 -17.93 -27.01 -12.17
N ARG A 74 -16.61 -27.17 -12.32
CA ARG A 74 -15.62 -26.47 -11.48
C ARG A 74 -15.76 -24.95 -11.56
N ALA A 75 -15.98 -24.39 -12.74
CA ALA A 75 -16.22 -22.95 -12.92
C ALA A 75 -17.49 -22.49 -12.18
N LEU A 76 -18.58 -23.26 -12.27
CA LEU A 76 -19.82 -22.97 -11.54
C LEU A 76 -19.65 -23.07 -10.03
N ASP A 77 -18.98 -24.11 -9.55
CA ASP A 77 -18.71 -24.29 -8.11
C ASP A 77 -17.80 -23.18 -7.58
N ARG A 78 -16.84 -22.73 -8.39
CA ARG A 78 -16.00 -21.58 -8.07
C ARG A 78 -16.81 -20.28 -7.99
N ALA A 79 -17.70 -20.02 -8.94
CA ALA A 79 -18.58 -18.86 -8.91
C ALA A 79 -19.48 -18.85 -7.66
N ARG A 80 -20.03 -20.01 -7.27
CA ARG A 80 -20.74 -20.17 -5.99
C ARG A 80 -19.84 -19.88 -4.80
N GLY A 81 -18.60 -20.37 -4.80
CA GLY A 81 -17.63 -20.06 -3.75
C GLY A 81 -17.29 -18.57 -3.63
N VAL A 82 -17.40 -17.80 -4.72
CA VAL A 82 -17.28 -16.33 -4.69
C VAL A 82 -18.51 -15.71 -4.03
N GLU A 83 -19.70 -16.12 -4.44
CA GLU A 83 -20.96 -15.68 -3.83
C GLU A 83 -20.99 -15.96 -2.31
N ASP A 84 -20.62 -17.17 -1.91
CA ASP A 84 -20.52 -17.61 -0.51
C ASP A 84 -19.43 -16.87 0.29
N SER A 85 -18.48 -16.22 -0.38
CA SER A 85 -17.41 -15.45 0.28
C SER A 85 -17.87 -14.06 0.75
N HIS A 86 -19.12 -13.69 0.45
CA HIS A 86 -19.71 -12.42 0.84
C HIS A 86 -19.56 -12.17 2.33
N THR A 87 -19.04 -10.99 2.69
CA THR A 87 -18.92 -10.56 4.07
C THR A 87 -19.30 -9.10 4.21
N GLN A 88 -20.18 -8.78 5.15
CA GLN A 88 -20.46 -7.40 5.54
C GLN A 88 -19.40 -6.90 6.53
N LEU A 89 -18.83 -5.72 6.26
CA LEU A 89 -17.75 -5.13 7.06
C LEU A 89 -18.32 -4.25 8.19
N ARG A 90 -19.12 -4.87 9.06
CA ARG A 90 -19.84 -4.22 10.17
C ARG A 90 -19.53 -4.86 11.52
N GLY A 91 -19.75 -4.12 12.60
CA GLY A 91 -19.60 -4.60 13.97
C GLY A 91 -18.18 -4.52 14.53
N SER A 92 -17.99 -5.09 15.73
CA SER A 92 -16.72 -4.98 16.48
C SER A 92 -15.56 -5.71 15.81
N ARG A 93 -15.83 -6.84 15.15
CA ARG A 93 -14.87 -7.65 14.40
C ARG A 93 -15.45 -8.06 13.05
N THR A 94 -14.80 -7.59 11.99
CA THR A 94 -15.04 -7.92 10.58
C THR A 94 -14.26 -9.16 10.14
N GLY A 95 -13.17 -9.50 10.84
CA GLY A 95 -12.26 -10.58 10.47
C GLY A 95 -11.17 -10.16 9.49
N TYR A 96 -11.21 -8.91 9.00
CA TYR A 96 -10.27 -8.36 8.02
C TYR A 96 -9.37 -7.26 8.59
N GLU A 97 -9.43 -6.99 9.90
CA GLU A 97 -8.61 -5.97 10.59
C GLU A 97 -7.11 -6.23 10.50
N VAL A 98 -6.71 -7.49 10.42
CA VAL A 98 -5.31 -7.93 10.34
C VAL A 98 -4.98 -8.53 8.97
N SER A 99 -5.78 -8.19 7.96
CA SER A 99 -5.60 -8.67 6.59
C SER A 99 -4.93 -7.62 5.70
N ILE A 100 -4.51 -8.04 4.51
CA ILE A 100 -3.91 -7.14 3.50
C ILE A 100 -4.83 -5.98 3.09
N ILE A 101 -6.15 -6.14 3.25
CA ILE A 101 -7.16 -5.11 2.94
C ILE A 101 -7.54 -4.25 4.15
N SER A 102 -6.92 -4.42 5.31
CA SER A 102 -7.29 -3.74 6.56
C SER A 102 -7.29 -2.20 6.47
N GLY A 103 -6.47 -1.61 5.60
CA GLY A 103 -6.43 -0.17 5.35
C GLY A 103 -7.37 0.31 4.24
N GLU A 104 -8.11 -0.61 3.60
CA GLU A 104 -8.85 -0.36 2.36
C GLU A 104 -10.36 -0.21 2.56
N PHE A 105 -10.86 -0.47 3.77
CA PHE A 105 -12.27 -0.32 4.14
C PHE A 105 -12.43 0.40 5.47
N LYS A 106 -13.61 0.98 5.70
CA LYS A 106 -13.99 1.55 6.99
C LYS A 106 -15.09 0.71 7.64
N LYS A 107 -14.91 0.37 8.92
CA LYS A 107 -15.94 -0.34 9.71
C LYS A 107 -17.20 0.49 9.82
N ASP A 108 -18.34 -0.20 9.82
CA ASP A 108 -19.68 0.40 9.99
C ASP A 108 -20.00 1.48 8.94
N ASN A 109 -19.41 1.35 7.75
CA ASN A 109 -19.55 2.29 6.64
C ASN A 109 -20.46 1.79 5.51
N ASN A 110 -21.34 0.82 5.81
CA ASN A 110 -22.11 0.06 4.82
C ASN A 110 -21.25 -0.60 3.74
N GLU A 111 -20.02 -0.99 4.09
CA GLU A 111 -19.14 -1.68 3.18
C GLU A 111 -19.34 -3.19 3.25
N GLU A 112 -19.18 -3.83 2.11
CA GLU A 112 -19.22 -5.28 1.96
C GLU A 112 -18.15 -5.75 0.98
N LEU A 113 -17.86 -7.04 1.03
CA LEU A 113 -16.73 -7.65 0.37
C LEU A 113 -17.16 -8.93 -0.36
N LEU A 114 -16.62 -9.15 -1.56
CA LEU A 114 -16.49 -10.48 -2.17
C LEU A 114 -15.01 -10.83 -2.36
N ARG A 115 -14.67 -12.11 -2.23
CA ARG A 115 -13.31 -12.62 -2.39
C ARG A 115 -13.23 -13.68 -3.49
N VAL A 116 -12.34 -13.45 -4.44
CA VAL A 116 -11.98 -14.43 -5.48
C VAL A 116 -10.54 -14.89 -5.24
N ARG A 117 -10.32 -16.21 -5.20
CA ARG A 117 -8.99 -16.80 -5.07
C ARG A 117 -8.56 -17.37 -6.40
N ASP A 118 -7.44 -16.91 -6.94
CA ASP A 118 -6.75 -17.46 -8.12
C ASP A 118 -5.42 -18.13 -7.71
N GLU A 119 -4.76 -18.76 -8.67
CA GLU A 119 -3.44 -19.37 -8.49
C GLU A 119 -2.32 -18.34 -8.29
N VAL A 120 -2.48 -17.15 -8.89
CA VAL A 120 -1.48 -16.07 -8.85
C VAL A 120 -1.79 -14.98 -7.83
N ALA A 121 -3.07 -14.76 -7.53
CA ALA A 121 -3.49 -13.66 -6.65
C ALA A 121 -4.84 -13.95 -5.97
N GLN A 122 -5.11 -13.22 -4.90
CA GLN A 122 -6.41 -13.12 -4.27
C GLN A 122 -6.99 -11.73 -4.54
N ARG A 123 -8.18 -11.70 -5.13
CA ARG A 123 -8.90 -10.47 -5.46
C ARG A 123 -10.03 -10.22 -4.47
N TYR A 124 -10.16 -8.98 -4.05
CA TYR A 124 -11.17 -8.52 -3.13
C TYR A 124 -11.98 -7.42 -3.81
N TYR A 125 -13.27 -7.64 -4.00
CA TYR A 125 -14.18 -6.64 -4.55
C TYR A 125 -14.90 -5.98 -3.38
N LEU A 126 -14.68 -4.69 -3.20
CA LEU A 126 -15.25 -3.90 -2.13
C LEU A 126 -16.39 -3.05 -2.67
N PHE A 127 -17.51 -3.13 -1.98
CA PHE A 127 -18.70 -2.38 -2.30
C PHE A 127 -19.03 -1.44 -1.16
N VAL A 128 -19.56 -0.28 -1.49
CA VAL A 128 -20.09 0.69 -0.54
C VAL A 128 -21.51 1.04 -0.97
N ASP A 129 -22.45 1.00 -0.03
CA ASP A 129 -23.87 1.25 -0.31
C ASP A 129 -24.39 0.39 -1.49
N GLY A 130 -23.87 -0.84 -1.61
CA GLY A 130 -24.25 -1.84 -2.62
C GLY A 130 -23.61 -1.66 -3.99
N LYS A 131 -22.61 -0.76 -4.14
CA LYS A 131 -21.95 -0.47 -5.42
C LYS A 131 -20.46 -0.76 -5.37
N LEU A 132 -19.93 -1.43 -6.39
CA LEU A 132 -18.50 -1.70 -6.53
C LEU A 132 -17.74 -0.39 -6.67
N TYR A 133 -16.77 -0.16 -5.80
CA TYR A 133 -15.96 1.06 -5.85
C TYR A 133 -14.45 0.80 -5.76
N ARG A 134 -14.05 -0.41 -5.33
CA ARG A 134 -12.64 -0.76 -5.16
C ARG A 134 -12.40 -2.24 -5.38
N VAL A 135 -11.31 -2.56 -6.05
CA VAL A 135 -10.78 -3.92 -6.20
C VAL A 135 -9.35 -3.96 -5.69
N VAL A 136 -9.06 -4.86 -4.75
CA VAL A 136 -7.71 -5.10 -4.26
C VAL A 136 -7.23 -6.45 -4.80
N VAL A 137 -6.13 -6.43 -5.53
CA VAL A 137 -5.41 -7.61 -6.02
C VAL A 137 -4.19 -7.81 -5.15
N ALA A 138 -4.23 -8.82 -4.29
CA ALA A 138 -3.12 -9.24 -3.46
C ALA A 138 -2.45 -10.45 -4.12
N TYR A 139 -1.20 -10.32 -4.54
CA TYR A 139 -0.49 -11.45 -5.16
C TYR A 139 -0.19 -12.54 -4.14
N ASN A 140 -0.10 -13.79 -4.59
CA ASN A 140 0.35 -14.88 -3.73
C ASN A 140 1.86 -14.72 -3.48
N SER A 141 2.32 -14.88 -2.24
CA SER A 141 3.73 -14.70 -1.84
C SER A 141 4.68 -15.51 -2.73
N ASP A 142 4.31 -16.75 -3.01
CA ASP A 142 5.11 -17.70 -3.79
C ASP A 142 5.28 -17.25 -5.25
N TYR A 143 4.33 -16.46 -5.76
CA TYR A 143 4.39 -15.92 -7.11
C TYR A 143 5.37 -14.74 -7.22
N VAL A 144 5.58 -13.99 -6.14
CA VAL A 144 6.38 -12.76 -6.12
C VAL A 144 7.66 -12.87 -5.29
N GLU A 145 7.98 -14.05 -4.75
CA GLU A 145 9.10 -14.28 -3.83
C GLU A 145 10.44 -13.74 -4.34
N ASN A 146 10.71 -13.91 -5.64
CA ASN A 146 11.97 -13.51 -6.27
C ASN A 146 11.87 -12.20 -7.08
N VAL A 147 10.76 -11.47 -6.93
CA VAL A 147 10.51 -10.24 -7.67
C VAL A 147 10.76 -9.03 -6.77
N GLY A 148 11.66 -8.14 -7.18
CA GLY A 148 11.83 -6.84 -6.54
C GLY A 148 10.65 -5.91 -6.83
N PHE A 149 10.29 -5.06 -5.87
CA PHE A 149 9.18 -4.10 -6.04
C PHE A 149 9.40 -3.15 -7.23
N GLU A 150 10.64 -2.72 -7.48
CA GLU A 150 10.96 -1.89 -8.65
C GLU A 150 10.71 -2.64 -9.98
N THR A 151 11.05 -3.92 -10.06
CA THR A 151 10.73 -4.77 -11.21
C THR A 151 9.22 -4.91 -11.41
N PHE A 152 8.49 -5.13 -10.32
CA PHE A 152 7.02 -5.18 -10.34
C PHE A 152 6.43 -3.86 -10.86
N LEU A 153 6.91 -2.72 -10.37
CA LEU A 153 6.49 -1.40 -10.81
C LEU A 153 6.87 -1.10 -12.26
N ALA A 154 8.00 -1.59 -12.74
CA ALA A 154 8.38 -1.46 -14.15
C ALA A 154 7.38 -2.19 -15.05
N GLN A 155 6.93 -3.38 -14.65
CA GLN A 155 5.89 -4.12 -15.38
C GLN A 155 4.53 -3.42 -15.30
N ALA A 156 4.12 -2.92 -14.13
CA ALA A 156 2.93 -2.08 -13.99
C ALA A 156 3.01 -0.83 -14.87
N SER A 157 4.19 -0.21 -14.97
CA SER A 157 4.40 0.99 -15.79
C SER A 157 4.36 0.70 -17.29
N ARG A 158 4.74 -0.51 -17.72
CA ARG A 158 4.57 -0.94 -19.11
C ARG A 158 3.09 -1.07 -19.48
N ARG A 159 2.26 -1.51 -18.53
CA ARG A 159 0.82 -1.70 -18.72
C ARG A 159 0.04 -0.39 -18.64
N TYR A 160 0.32 0.45 -17.64
CA TYR A 160 -0.48 1.65 -17.32
C TYR A 160 0.21 2.97 -17.63
N GLY A 161 1.41 2.93 -18.21
CA GLY A 161 2.22 4.11 -18.46
C GLY A 161 2.93 4.62 -17.20
N ARG A 162 3.31 5.89 -17.19
CA ARG A 162 4.09 6.47 -16.08
C ARG A 162 3.19 6.78 -14.88
N PRO A 163 3.58 6.44 -13.64
CA PRO A 163 2.82 6.84 -12.45
C PRO A 163 2.81 8.36 -12.29
N ILE A 164 1.71 8.87 -11.73
CA ILE A 164 1.55 10.30 -11.40
C ILE A 164 2.25 10.67 -10.09
N SER A 165 2.42 9.72 -9.18
CA SER A 165 3.09 9.93 -7.91
C SER A 165 3.77 8.65 -7.41
N SER A 166 4.73 8.84 -6.51
CA SER A 166 5.47 7.75 -5.87
C SER A 166 5.86 8.16 -4.47
N ASP A 167 5.58 7.28 -3.51
CA ASP A 167 5.90 7.48 -2.11
C ASP A 167 7.06 6.59 -1.70
N TYR A 168 8.00 7.18 -0.97
CA TYR A 168 9.13 6.49 -0.41
C TYR A 168 8.98 6.41 1.11
N GLY A 169 9.13 5.19 1.63
CA GLY A 169 9.15 4.87 3.05
C GLY A 169 10.58 4.63 3.54
N GLU A 170 10.76 4.57 4.85
CA GLU A 170 12.04 4.23 5.46
C GLU A 170 11.97 2.80 5.99
N VAL A 171 12.79 1.91 5.43
CA VAL A 171 12.89 0.51 5.84
C VAL A 171 14.34 0.25 6.21
N PHE A 172 14.58 -0.14 7.47
CA PHE A 172 15.93 -0.32 8.04
C PHE A 172 16.86 0.91 7.89
N GLY A 173 16.31 2.13 7.92
CA GLY A 173 17.09 3.37 7.77
C GLY A 173 17.39 3.75 6.32
N GLU A 174 16.92 2.96 5.35
CA GLU A 174 17.05 3.24 3.93
C GLU A 174 15.72 3.72 3.35
N GLU A 175 15.79 4.74 2.50
CA GLU A 175 14.62 5.25 1.79
C GLU A 175 14.34 4.38 0.57
N VAL A 176 13.26 3.60 0.64
CA VAL A 176 12.81 2.65 -0.38
C VAL A 176 11.47 3.07 -0.94
N LEU A 177 11.24 2.77 -2.22
CA LEU A 177 9.96 3.00 -2.88
C LEU A 177 8.93 2.04 -2.30
N VAL A 178 7.84 2.55 -1.74
CA VAL A 178 6.81 1.74 -1.07
C VAL A 178 5.45 1.80 -1.77
N ARG A 179 5.22 2.83 -2.58
CA ARG A 179 3.96 3.01 -3.30
C ARG A 179 4.15 3.80 -4.59
N ALA A 180 3.38 3.46 -5.60
CA ALA A 180 3.19 4.29 -6.79
C ALA A 180 1.70 4.38 -7.14
N THR A 181 1.30 5.51 -7.72
CA THR A 181 -0.11 5.77 -8.09
C THR A 181 -0.21 6.19 -9.54
N TRP A 182 -1.23 5.67 -10.23
CA TRP A 182 -1.69 6.05 -11.55
C TRP A 182 -3.13 6.52 -11.45
N GLU A 183 -3.51 7.44 -12.32
CA GLU A 183 -4.89 7.89 -12.45
C GLU A 183 -5.23 8.06 -13.92
N ASP A 184 -6.45 7.69 -14.28
CA ASP A 184 -7.07 8.08 -15.54
C ASP A 184 -8.31 8.95 -15.26
N ARG A 185 -9.23 9.07 -16.22
CA ARG A 185 -10.43 9.90 -16.03
C ARG A 185 -11.32 9.37 -14.90
N ASP A 186 -11.54 8.08 -14.86
CA ASP A 186 -12.61 7.45 -14.07
C ASP A 186 -12.03 6.57 -12.94
N SER A 187 -10.75 6.19 -13.00
CA SER A 187 -10.13 5.18 -12.11
C SER A 187 -8.78 5.62 -11.54
N GLU A 188 -8.50 5.19 -10.31
CA GLU A 188 -7.21 5.30 -9.63
C GLU A 188 -6.62 3.90 -9.44
N LEU A 189 -5.34 3.72 -9.77
CA LEU A 189 -4.56 2.53 -9.43
C LEU A 189 -3.47 2.92 -8.46
N ARG A 190 -3.42 2.24 -7.33
CA ARG A 190 -2.34 2.33 -6.35
C ARG A 190 -1.66 0.99 -6.20
N VAL A 191 -0.34 0.97 -6.38
CA VAL A 191 0.50 -0.20 -6.18
C VAL A 191 1.28 -0.02 -4.90
N GLU A 192 1.23 -0.98 -3.98
CA GLU A 192 1.89 -0.91 -2.67
C GLU A 192 2.79 -2.12 -2.40
N ASP A 193 3.96 -1.85 -1.82
CA ASP A 193 4.81 -2.87 -1.22
C ASP A 193 4.25 -3.26 0.14
N LYS A 194 3.70 -4.48 0.23
CA LYS A 194 3.16 -5.05 1.46
C LYS A 194 4.09 -6.14 2.02
N ARG A 195 5.33 -6.27 1.54
CA ARG A 195 6.24 -7.37 1.91
C ARG A 195 6.61 -7.37 3.39
N GLU A 196 6.72 -6.21 4.03
CA GLU A 196 7.10 -6.11 5.44
C GLU A 196 6.16 -6.92 6.36
N PHE A 197 4.85 -6.91 6.10
CA PHE A 197 3.85 -7.58 6.93
C PHE A 197 3.23 -8.82 6.28
N PHE A 198 3.13 -8.84 4.94
CA PHE A 198 2.38 -9.87 4.21
C PHE A 198 3.22 -10.62 3.17
N GLY A 199 4.50 -10.29 3.00
CA GLY A 199 5.38 -10.95 2.03
C GLY A 199 4.90 -10.85 0.57
N THR A 200 4.13 -9.83 0.21
CA THR A 200 3.54 -9.69 -1.13
C THR A 200 3.38 -8.25 -1.58
N PHE A 201 2.94 -8.06 -2.82
CA PHE A 201 2.54 -6.79 -3.42
C PHE A 201 1.01 -6.71 -3.53
N ALA A 202 0.48 -5.49 -3.46
CA ALA A 202 -0.93 -5.22 -3.68
C ALA A 202 -1.15 -4.19 -4.79
N MET A 203 -2.09 -4.45 -5.68
CA MET A 203 -2.62 -3.46 -6.62
C MET A 203 -4.05 -3.12 -6.21
N ILE A 204 -4.35 -1.84 -6.08
CA ILE A 204 -5.61 -1.32 -5.56
C ILE A 204 -6.21 -0.43 -6.63
N PHE A 205 -7.29 -0.90 -7.24
CA PHE A 205 -8.05 -0.21 -8.27
C PHE A 205 -9.28 0.42 -7.63
N SER A 206 -9.61 1.66 -7.96
CA SER A 206 -10.76 2.35 -7.35
C SER A 206 -11.47 3.30 -8.32
N ASP A 207 -12.78 3.44 -8.16
CA ASP A 207 -13.61 4.45 -8.84
C ASP A 207 -13.33 5.84 -8.26
N ARG A 208 -12.82 6.75 -9.08
CA ARG A 208 -12.47 8.12 -8.64
C ARG A 208 -13.67 8.93 -8.21
N SER A 209 -14.82 8.76 -8.86
CA SER A 209 -16.03 9.50 -8.51
C SER A 209 -16.49 9.10 -7.11
N MET A 210 -16.63 7.80 -6.86
CA MET A 210 -17.01 7.28 -5.55
C MET A 210 -15.97 7.62 -4.48
N LEU A 211 -14.66 7.53 -4.78
CA LEU A 211 -13.62 7.94 -3.83
C LEU A 211 -13.74 9.41 -3.42
N SER A 212 -14.04 10.29 -4.37
CA SER A 212 -14.25 11.71 -4.11
C SER A 212 -15.45 11.95 -3.18
N GLU A 213 -16.58 11.28 -3.45
CA GLU A 213 -17.78 11.35 -2.63
C GLU A 213 -17.55 10.83 -1.20
N LEU A 214 -16.90 9.66 -1.07
CA LEU A 214 -16.56 9.09 0.23
C LEU A 214 -15.59 9.97 1.02
N ARG A 215 -14.64 10.61 0.33
CA ARG A 215 -13.71 11.55 0.96
C ARG A 215 -14.44 12.80 1.46
N ALA A 216 -15.33 13.38 0.65
CA ALA A 216 -16.15 14.52 1.04
C ALA A 216 -17.07 14.21 2.23
N ALA A 217 -17.55 12.97 2.32
CA ALA A 217 -18.37 12.48 3.43
C ALA A 217 -17.56 12.00 4.65
N ASN A 218 -16.23 12.08 4.64
CA ASN A 218 -15.34 11.49 5.68
C ASN A 218 -15.58 9.99 5.93
N ARG A 219 -16.01 9.27 4.90
CA ARG A 219 -16.32 7.84 4.91
C ARG A 219 -15.15 6.99 4.40
N LEU A 220 -14.17 7.60 3.73
CA LEU A 220 -13.01 6.88 3.19
C LEU A 220 -12.10 6.29 4.29
N ALA A 221 -11.63 5.07 4.09
CA ALA A 221 -10.61 4.46 4.93
C ALA A 221 -9.30 5.27 4.88
N THR A 222 -8.78 5.66 6.04
CA THR A 222 -7.52 6.41 6.14
C THR A 222 -6.40 5.45 6.55
N GLY A 223 -5.77 4.82 5.56
CA GLY A 223 -4.85 3.68 5.74
C GLY A 223 -3.68 3.92 6.71
N ASP A 224 -3.15 5.15 6.81
CA ASP A 224 -1.92 5.38 7.60
C ASP A 224 -2.15 5.79 9.07
N GLN A 225 -3.26 6.47 9.39
CA GLN A 225 -3.48 6.96 10.76
C GLN A 225 -4.23 5.97 11.64
N ALA A 226 -5.13 5.17 11.08
CA ALA A 226 -5.94 4.24 11.86
C ALA A 226 -5.12 3.05 12.36
N GLN A 227 -4.20 2.51 11.55
CA GLN A 227 -3.36 1.37 11.94
C GLN A 227 -2.32 1.75 13.01
N GLN A 228 -1.65 2.90 12.89
CA GLN A 228 -0.75 3.39 13.94
C GLN A 228 -1.51 3.79 15.21
N ALA A 229 -2.70 4.39 15.10
CA ALA A 229 -3.51 4.74 16.27
C ALA A 229 -4.01 3.49 17.01
N GLU A 230 -4.51 2.47 16.31
CA GLU A 230 -5.04 1.26 16.95
C GLU A 230 -3.92 0.41 17.60
N VAL A 231 -2.74 0.33 16.96
CA VAL A 231 -1.56 -0.34 17.53
C VAL A 231 -1.02 0.48 18.73
N SER A 232 -0.94 1.80 18.62
CA SER A 232 -0.52 2.69 19.71
C SER A 232 -1.46 2.64 20.91
N ASP A 233 -2.76 2.50 20.69
CA ASP A 233 -3.75 2.38 21.77
C ASP A 233 -3.69 1.01 22.46
N ARG A 234 -3.40 -0.08 21.73
CA ARG A 234 -3.13 -1.40 22.34
C ARG A 234 -1.82 -1.41 23.13
N VAL A 235 -0.76 -0.77 22.62
CA VAL A 235 0.52 -0.64 23.34
C VAL A 235 0.36 0.24 24.58
N ARG A 236 -0.40 1.34 24.50
CA ARG A 236 -0.75 2.17 25.68
C ARG A 236 -1.61 1.42 26.69
N ALA A 237 -2.52 0.56 26.24
CA ALA A 237 -3.33 -0.26 27.14
C ALA A 237 -2.45 -1.27 27.92
N LEU A 238 -1.44 -1.85 27.27
CA LEU A 238 -0.44 -2.70 27.92
C LEU A 238 0.45 -1.91 28.88
N GLN A 239 0.95 -0.74 28.47
CA GLN A 239 1.79 0.13 29.33
C GLN A 239 1.04 0.69 30.54
N ARG A 240 -0.26 1.00 30.43
CA ARG A 240 -1.08 1.41 31.59
C ARG A 240 -1.27 0.29 32.61
N SER A 241 -1.18 -0.96 32.20
CA SER A 241 -1.31 -2.10 33.13
C SER A 241 -0.05 -2.36 33.96
N GLU A 242 1.09 -1.77 33.59
CA GLU A 242 2.37 -1.90 34.33
C GLU A 242 2.79 -0.63 35.10
N ALA A 243 2.15 0.52 34.87
CA ALA A 243 2.49 1.80 35.50
C ALA A 243 1.80 2.05 36.87
N VAL A 244 1.59 1.01 37.67
CA VAL A 244 1.41 1.18 39.12
C VAL A 244 2.79 0.99 39.74
N ASP A 245 3.45 2.11 40.02
CA ASP A 245 4.74 2.16 40.71
C ASP A 245 4.64 1.40 42.04
N ARG A 246 5.14 0.16 42.06
CA ARG A 246 5.05 -0.75 43.22
C ARG A 246 5.95 -0.31 44.37
N HIS A 247 6.65 0.83 44.26
CA HIS A 247 7.64 1.28 45.22
C HIS A 247 7.38 2.65 45.83
N ALA A 248 6.30 3.35 45.45
CA ALA A 248 5.92 4.68 45.93
C ALA A 248 5.47 4.76 47.42
N GLY A 249 5.91 3.82 48.27
CA GLY A 249 5.63 3.79 49.71
C GLY A 249 6.52 2.83 50.51
N ALA A 250 7.57 2.29 49.89
CA ALA A 250 8.46 1.34 50.56
C ALA A 250 9.29 1.99 51.69
N VAL A 251 9.60 3.28 51.56
CA VAL A 251 10.37 4.04 52.55
C VAL A 251 9.47 4.42 53.75
N ASP A 252 8.24 4.85 53.51
CA ASP A 252 7.28 5.20 54.56
C ASP A 252 6.83 3.98 55.38
N SER A 253 6.79 2.80 54.75
CA SER A 253 6.53 1.52 55.41
C SER A 253 7.63 1.08 56.39
N LEU A 254 8.87 1.55 56.23
CA LEU A 254 9.99 1.16 57.10
C LEU A 254 10.20 2.13 58.27
N LEU A 255 9.70 3.36 58.17
CA LEU A 255 9.95 4.43 59.13
C LEU A 255 8.72 4.85 59.96
N GLY A 256 7.52 4.38 59.62
CA GLY A 256 6.34 4.48 60.49
C GLY A 256 5.78 5.89 60.67
N GLY A 257 6.08 6.82 59.77
CA GLY A 257 5.49 8.16 59.75
C GLY A 257 6.08 9.07 58.67
N ASP A 258 5.27 10.02 58.19
CA ASP A 258 5.66 11.07 57.23
C ASP A 258 6.87 11.84 57.75
N THR A 259 8.04 11.55 57.20
CA THR A 259 9.26 12.27 57.56
C THR A 259 9.60 13.24 56.44
N THR A 260 9.26 14.52 56.62
CA THR A 260 9.72 15.59 55.74
C THR A 260 11.19 15.88 56.02
N VAL A 261 12.08 15.22 55.30
CA VAL A 261 13.52 15.51 55.35
C VAL A 261 13.80 16.71 54.46
N ASP A 262 14.17 17.84 55.07
CA ASP A 262 14.67 19.00 54.33
C ASP A 262 16.12 18.74 53.89
N LEU A 263 16.26 18.26 52.65
CA LEU A 263 17.54 17.95 52.02
C LEU A 263 18.35 19.20 51.62
N SER A 264 17.85 20.42 51.90
CA SER A 264 18.47 21.68 51.51
C SER A 264 19.21 22.41 52.63
N ALA A 265 19.04 21.98 53.89
CA ALA A 265 19.70 22.60 55.04
C ALA A 265 21.22 22.30 55.05
N GLY A 266 22.02 23.27 54.60
CA GLY A 266 23.49 23.24 54.72
C GLY A 266 24.27 23.38 53.40
N ARG A 267 23.63 23.67 52.27
CA ARG A 267 24.37 24.04 51.05
C ARG A 267 24.98 25.44 51.19
N PRO A 268 26.28 25.63 50.92
CA PRO A 268 26.87 26.97 50.83
C PRO A 268 26.21 27.77 49.70
N ASP A 269 26.01 29.07 49.93
CA ASP A 269 25.44 30.00 48.96
C ASP A 269 26.46 30.28 47.83
N TYR A 270 26.39 29.50 46.75
CA TYR A 270 27.22 29.64 45.54
C TYR A 270 26.47 30.42 44.43
N SER A 271 25.61 31.38 44.81
CA SER A 271 24.65 32.00 43.88
C SER A 271 25.28 32.76 42.70
N GLU A 272 26.53 33.23 42.80
CA GLU A 272 27.18 33.94 41.68
C GLU A 272 28.00 33.01 40.75
N GLU A 273 28.68 32.00 41.29
CA GLU A 273 29.47 31.04 40.49
C GLU A 273 28.58 30.00 39.79
N GLU A 274 27.52 29.51 40.44
CA GLU A 274 26.54 28.63 39.79
C GLU A 274 25.72 29.36 38.73
N ALA A 275 25.42 30.66 38.92
CA ALA A 275 24.72 31.45 37.90
C ALA A 275 25.59 31.64 36.65
N ALA A 276 26.90 31.92 36.82
CA ALA A 276 27.84 32.02 35.71
C ALA A 276 28.05 30.68 35.00
N ALA A 277 28.13 29.57 35.74
CA ALA A 277 28.24 28.22 35.18
C ALA A 277 26.96 27.80 34.44
N ALA A 278 25.79 28.14 34.98
CA ALA A 278 24.50 27.87 34.35
C ALA A 278 24.31 28.68 33.06
N GLU A 279 24.75 29.94 33.02
CA GLU A 279 24.69 30.76 31.81
C GLU A 279 25.66 30.23 30.72
N ALA A 280 26.85 29.78 31.11
CA ALA A 280 27.79 29.14 30.20
C ALA A 280 27.26 27.81 29.63
N GLN A 281 26.62 26.99 30.47
CA GLN A 281 25.96 25.75 30.04
C GLN A 281 24.78 26.04 29.10
N ALA A 282 23.93 27.02 29.42
CA ALA A 282 22.79 27.39 28.58
C ALA A 282 23.23 27.89 27.19
N ARG A 283 24.34 28.64 27.10
CA ARG A 283 24.92 29.06 25.82
C ARG A 283 25.47 27.89 25.03
N ALA A 284 26.19 26.96 25.68
CA ALA A 284 26.70 25.77 25.03
C ALA A 284 25.59 24.84 24.52
N GLU A 285 24.51 24.68 25.29
CA GLU A 285 23.34 23.91 24.87
C GLU A 285 22.58 24.57 23.71
N ALA A 286 22.44 25.90 23.73
CA ALA A 286 21.82 26.64 22.64
C ALA A 286 22.63 26.51 21.34
N GLU A 287 23.96 26.58 21.41
CA GLU A 287 24.84 26.41 20.27
C GLU A 287 24.81 24.98 19.71
N ALA A 288 24.85 23.98 20.60
CA ALA A 288 24.71 22.58 20.21
C ALA A 288 23.34 22.27 19.56
N ARG A 289 22.27 22.91 20.04
CA ARG A 289 20.93 22.78 19.43
C ARG A 289 20.87 23.43 18.06
N ALA A 290 21.45 24.62 17.90
CA ALA A 290 21.53 25.31 16.62
C ALA A 290 22.37 24.52 15.59
N GLU A 291 23.43 23.85 16.03
CA GLU A 291 24.23 22.98 15.17
C GLU A 291 23.44 21.74 14.71
N ARG A 292 22.71 21.09 15.62
CA ARG A 292 21.81 19.97 15.28
C ARG A 292 20.72 20.38 14.29
N GLU A 293 20.08 21.53 14.49
CA GLU A 293 19.05 22.05 13.57
C GLU A 293 19.63 22.33 12.18
N ARG A 294 20.86 22.88 12.10
CA ARG A 294 21.56 23.10 10.82
C ARG A 294 21.92 21.78 10.13
N GLU A 295 22.34 20.76 10.88
CA GLU A 295 22.60 19.43 10.33
C GLU A 295 21.32 18.76 9.83
N GLU A 296 20.21 18.86 10.56
CA GLU A 296 18.92 18.36 10.13
C GLU A 296 18.42 19.05 8.86
N GLU A 297 18.56 20.38 8.75
CA GLU A 297 18.22 21.10 7.52
C GLU A 297 19.09 20.66 6.34
N LYS A 298 20.39 20.47 6.55
CA LYS A 298 21.30 19.96 5.51
C LYS A 298 20.92 18.54 5.07
N LYS A 299 20.54 17.66 6.02
CA LYS A 299 20.04 16.31 5.74
C LYS A 299 18.72 16.36 4.97
N LYS A 300 17.77 17.21 5.38
CA LYS A 300 16.48 17.42 4.68
C LYS A 300 16.67 17.94 3.24
N LYS A 301 17.58 18.91 3.03
CA LYS A 301 17.92 19.43 1.69
C LYS A 301 18.57 18.38 0.80
N LYS A 302 19.50 17.58 1.33
CA LYS A 302 20.10 16.44 0.59
C LYS A 302 19.08 15.36 0.24
N LYS A 303 18.18 15.00 1.18
CA LYS A 303 17.08 14.05 0.95
C LYS A 303 16.12 14.54 -0.15
N LYS A 304 15.76 15.83 -0.13
CA LYS A 304 14.92 16.44 -1.18
C LYS A 304 15.57 16.41 -2.56
N LYS A 305 16.88 16.70 -2.66
CA LYS A 305 17.61 16.65 -3.94
C LYS A 305 17.70 15.21 -4.49
N ARG A 306 18.00 14.23 -3.62
CA ARG A 306 18.00 12.80 -3.99
C ARG A 306 16.63 12.30 -4.44
N ARG A 307 15.54 12.70 -3.76
CA ARG A 307 14.16 12.38 -4.19
C ARG A 307 13.85 12.92 -5.58
N GLN A 308 14.31 14.13 -5.90
CA GLN A 308 14.06 14.73 -7.21
C GLN A 308 14.81 14.03 -8.33
N GLU A 309 16.06 13.60 -8.09
CA GLU A 309 16.84 12.80 -9.05
C GLU A 309 16.25 11.39 -9.24
N ARG A 310 15.68 10.76 -8.20
CA ARG A 310 15.07 9.42 -8.27
C ARG A 310 13.65 9.37 -8.86
N ASN A 311 12.97 10.51 -9.01
CA ASN A 311 11.67 10.58 -9.68
C ASN A 311 11.79 10.57 -11.22
N ASP A 312 13.01 10.56 -11.74
CA ASP A 312 13.30 10.37 -13.14
C ASP A 312 13.37 8.86 -13.41
N PHE A 313 12.26 8.29 -13.88
CA PHE A 313 12.11 6.87 -14.18
C PHE A 313 12.93 6.40 -15.40
N SER A 314 13.95 7.17 -15.81
CA SER A 314 14.84 6.83 -16.92
C SER A 314 15.61 5.54 -16.68
N ASP A 315 15.78 5.15 -15.41
CA ASP A 315 16.63 4.04 -15.00
C ASP A 315 15.86 2.75 -14.69
N LEU A 316 14.52 2.73 -14.86
CA LEU A 316 13.74 1.48 -14.83
C LEU A 316 13.99 0.67 -16.12
N GLU A 317 15.23 0.24 -16.33
CA GLU A 317 15.51 -0.82 -17.30
C GLU A 317 15.05 -2.15 -16.71
N ALA A 318 14.05 -2.73 -17.33
CA ALA A 318 13.54 -4.05 -17.01
C ALA A 318 14.63 -5.09 -17.28
N GLY A 319 15.38 -5.45 -16.23
CA GLY A 319 16.12 -6.70 -16.21
C GLY A 319 15.14 -7.84 -16.49
N GLY A 320 15.44 -8.66 -17.50
CA GLY A 320 14.61 -9.78 -17.93
C GLY A 320 14.34 -10.74 -16.78
N GLY A 321 13.17 -10.59 -16.16
CA GLY A 321 12.50 -11.59 -15.35
C GLY A 321 11.24 -12.03 -16.08
N ASP A 322 10.76 -13.22 -15.77
CA ASP A 322 9.52 -13.78 -16.33
C ASP A 322 8.38 -12.73 -16.32
N ASP A 323 7.62 -12.66 -17.41
CA ASP A 323 6.48 -11.74 -17.54
C ASP A 323 5.47 -12.05 -16.43
N LEU A 324 5.37 -11.20 -15.41
CA LEU A 324 4.35 -11.37 -14.37
C LEU A 324 3.02 -10.97 -14.96
N ILE A 325 1.98 -11.67 -14.53
CA ILE A 325 0.61 -11.29 -14.81
C ILE A 325 0.34 -10.03 -14.01
N ILE A 326 0.45 -8.88 -14.66
CA ILE A 326 -0.02 -7.61 -14.14
C ILE A 326 -1.49 -7.48 -14.53
N TYR A 327 -2.34 -7.53 -13.52
CA TYR A 327 -3.78 -7.27 -13.65
C TYR A 327 -4.02 -5.83 -14.04
#